data_AF-A0A1H6F5Q2-F1
#
_entry.id   AF-A0A1H6F5Q2-F1
#
_cell.length_a   1.000
_cell.length_b   1.000
_cell.length_c   1.000
_cell.angle_alpha   90.00
_cell.angle_beta   90.00
_cell.angle_gamma   90.00
#
_symmetry.space_group_name_H-M   'P 1'
#
loop_
_entity.id
_entity.type
_entity.pdbx_description
1 polymer ?
#
loop_
_entity_poly.entity_id
_entity_poly.type
_entity_poly.pdbx_seq_one_letter_code
_entity_poly.pdbx_strand_id
1 'polypeptide(L)'
;MSAGIFSEIGKLYMQAAGNGFYFTGNRSWLGKPFWFLIAIAYGFVLLIVSLIFYLLIVLDWLGNITDTIRKSLLKIIDSNTYKIQNSFFSFLFRPILIALLSPLFLISLLIPKLSSNAASQFVIDEMSGAFNGMGAFKRLNGSVLTAAKNLFHYVANAPILVMPILAIVATLYSIVLICIGLVFAILIPLDWLSNLVESIRRGIVRFINVQQVKIRHHVTAFLFIPIILTILAPVFLFLLLIPKFTSQLDTEV
;
A
#
# COMPACT_ATOMS: atom_id res chain seq x y z
N MET A 1 -4.09 4.06 -15.40
CA MET A 1 -3.04 4.01 -14.36
C MET A 1 -3.62 4.60 -13.09
N SER A 2 -3.65 3.87 -11.99
CA SER A 2 -4.06 4.42 -10.68
C SER A 2 -3.15 5.58 -10.32
N ALA A 3 -3.72 6.69 -9.85
CA ALA A 3 -2.91 7.80 -9.35
C ALA A 3 -2.22 7.34 -8.06
N GLY A 4 -0.92 7.56 -7.93
CA GLY A 4 -0.22 7.35 -6.66
C GLY A 4 -0.50 8.50 -5.69
N ILE A 5 -0.15 8.34 -4.42
CA ILE A 5 -0.39 9.38 -3.40
C ILE A 5 0.25 10.71 -3.77
N PHE A 6 1.49 10.73 -4.29
CA PHE A 6 2.17 11.99 -4.62
C PHE A 6 1.42 12.73 -5.75
N SER A 7 0.98 12.00 -6.79
CA SER A 7 0.13 12.54 -7.85
C SER A 7 -1.21 13.07 -7.32
N GLU A 8 -1.87 12.33 -6.42
CA GLU A 8 -3.17 12.72 -5.88
C GLU A 8 -3.07 13.97 -4.99
N ILE A 9 -2.06 14.02 -4.13
CA ILE A 9 -1.78 15.20 -3.29
C ILE A 9 -1.47 16.41 -4.17
N GLY A 10 -0.62 16.26 -5.19
CA GLY A 10 -0.32 17.33 -6.15
C GLY A 10 -1.60 17.89 -6.78
N LYS A 11 -2.49 17.02 -7.28
CA LYS A 11 -3.80 17.43 -7.81
C LYS A 11 -4.65 18.17 -6.78
N LEU A 12 -4.70 17.71 -5.53
CA LEU A 12 -5.49 18.35 -4.48
C LEU A 12 -4.95 19.75 -4.13
N TYR A 13 -3.63 19.96 -4.12
CA TYR A 13 -3.04 21.29 -3.96
C TYR A 13 -3.36 22.21 -5.14
N MET A 14 -3.31 21.69 -6.37
CA MET A 14 -3.73 22.43 -7.57
C MET A 14 -5.22 22.79 -7.52
N GLN A 15 -6.08 21.88 -7.07
CA GLN A 15 -7.51 22.14 -6.85
C GLN A 15 -7.75 23.17 -5.75
N ALA A 16 -6.97 23.14 -4.65
CA ALA A 16 -7.05 24.15 -3.60
C ALA A 16 -6.74 25.56 -4.13
N ALA A 17 -5.73 25.69 -5.01
CA ALA A 17 -5.43 26.95 -5.70
C ALA A 17 -6.62 27.39 -6.59
N GLY A 18 -7.17 26.49 -7.39
CA GLY A 18 -8.33 26.75 -8.24
C GLY A 18 -9.57 27.19 -7.46
N ASN A 19 -9.84 26.56 -6.31
CA ASN A 19 -10.95 26.93 -5.43
C ASN A 19 -10.77 28.32 -4.82
N GLY A 20 -9.53 28.78 -4.63
CA GLY A 20 -9.25 30.16 -4.26
C GLY A 20 -9.80 31.14 -5.29
N PHE A 21 -9.55 30.91 -6.58
CA PHE A 21 -10.12 31.73 -7.66
C PHE A 21 -11.64 31.58 -7.79
N TYR A 22 -12.17 30.37 -7.57
CA TYR A 22 -13.62 30.17 -7.57
C TYR A 22 -14.32 30.97 -6.47
N PHE A 23 -13.73 31.03 -5.28
CA PHE A 23 -14.24 31.82 -4.17
C PHE A 23 -14.32 33.32 -4.52
N THR A 24 -13.30 33.88 -5.18
CA THR A 24 -13.29 35.30 -5.57
C THR A 24 -14.32 35.63 -6.66
N GLY A 25 -14.54 34.71 -7.60
CA GLY A 25 -15.55 34.83 -8.64
C GLY A 25 -16.97 35.03 -8.08
N ASN A 26 -17.28 34.37 -6.97
CA ASN A 26 -18.60 34.34 -6.33
C ASN A 26 -18.86 35.48 -5.33
N ARG A 27 -17.92 36.41 -5.12
CA ARG A 27 -18.07 37.51 -4.16
C ARG A 27 -18.63 38.79 -4.80
N SER A 28 -19.14 39.69 -3.96
CA SER A 28 -19.63 41.01 -4.38
C SER A 28 -18.52 41.83 -5.06
N TRP A 29 -18.87 42.52 -6.15
CA TRP A 29 -17.94 43.24 -7.03
C TRP A 29 -16.97 44.19 -6.30
N LEU A 30 -17.44 44.90 -5.27
CA LEU A 30 -16.64 45.86 -4.48
C LEU A 30 -15.44 45.22 -3.75
N GLY A 31 -15.57 43.98 -3.27
CA GLY A 31 -14.50 43.28 -2.55
C GLY A 31 -13.57 42.47 -3.46
N LYS A 32 -13.99 42.22 -4.70
CA LYS A 32 -13.26 41.36 -5.65
C LYS A 32 -11.78 41.70 -5.82
N PRO A 33 -11.35 42.96 -6.01
CA PRO A 33 -9.93 43.24 -6.25
C PRO A 33 -9.03 42.84 -5.08
N PHE A 34 -9.51 43.03 -3.84
CA PHE A 34 -8.78 42.63 -2.64
C PHE A 34 -8.68 41.11 -2.50
N TRP A 35 -9.81 40.40 -2.62
CA TRP A 35 -9.83 38.93 -2.54
C TRP A 35 -9.04 38.27 -3.67
N PHE A 36 -9.02 38.89 -4.86
CA PHE A 36 -8.28 38.41 -6.02
C PHE A 36 -6.76 38.48 -5.82
N LEU A 37 -6.24 39.58 -5.26
CA LEU A 37 -4.81 39.68 -4.91
C LEU A 37 -4.38 38.59 -3.93
N ILE A 38 -5.21 38.31 -2.92
CA ILE A 38 -4.97 37.23 -1.95
C ILE A 38 -4.99 35.86 -2.64
N ALA A 39 -5.96 35.63 -3.53
CA ALA A 39 -6.07 34.38 -4.28
C ALA A 39 -4.87 34.15 -5.21
N ILE A 40 -4.30 35.19 -5.83
CA ILE A 40 -3.07 35.09 -6.62
C ILE A 40 -1.90 34.67 -5.74
N ALA A 41 -1.69 35.35 -4.61
CA ALA A 41 -0.58 35.04 -3.72
C ALA A 41 -0.65 33.59 -3.21
N TYR A 42 -1.81 33.15 -2.73
CA TYR A 42 -2.01 31.77 -2.28
C TYR A 42 -1.95 30.76 -3.43
N GLY A 43 -2.53 31.09 -4.59
CA GLY A 43 -2.49 30.24 -5.77
C GLY A 43 -1.06 29.95 -6.21
N PHE A 44 -0.20 30.97 -6.26
CA PHE A 44 1.21 30.80 -6.62
C PHE A 44 1.94 29.86 -5.66
N VAL A 45 1.78 30.06 -4.35
CA VAL A 45 2.41 29.22 -3.32
C VAL A 45 1.91 27.77 -3.39
N LEU A 46 0.60 27.55 -3.48
CA LEU A 46 0.01 26.21 -3.57
C LEU A 46 0.41 25.49 -4.87
N LEU A 47 0.58 26.22 -5.98
CA LEU A 47 1.09 25.66 -7.23
C LEU A 47 2.56 25.22 -7.13
N ILE A 48 3.41 25.99 -6.44
CA ILE A 48 4.79 25.57 -6.16
C ILE A 48 4.78 24.28 -5.33
N VAL A 49 3.96 24.21 -4.28
CA VAL A 49 3.82 23.00 -3.46
C VAL A 49 3.33 21.82 -4.30
N SER A 50 2.31 22.03 -5.15
CA SER A 50 1.84 21.02 -6.10
C SER A 50 2.98 20.52 -6.99
N LEU A 51 3.79 21.43 -7.56
CA LEU A 51 4.91 21.07 -8.42
C LEU A 51 5.93 20.16 -7.69
N ILE A 52 6.24 20.45 -6.42
CA ILE A 52 7.12 19.62 -5.60
C ILE A 52 6.57 18.19 -5.48
N PHE A 53 5.26 18.04 -5.21
CA PHE A 53 4.62 16.73 -5.15
C PHE A 53 4.60 16.03 -6.52
N TYR A 54 4.40 16.77 -7.61
CA TYR A 54 4.45 16.23 -8.97
C TYR A 54 5.85 15.73 -9.36
N LEU A 55 6.92 16.39 -8.94
CA LEU A 55 8.30 15.91 -9.19
C LEU A 55 8.55 14.53 -8.54
N LEU A 56 7.83 14.21 -7.46
CA LEU A 56 7.93 12.94 -6.75
C LEU A 56 7.09 11.81 -7.37
N ILE A 57 6.41 12.03 -8.51
CA ILE A 57 5.64 10.98 -9.21
C ILE A 57 6.51 9.79 -9.64
N VAL A 58 7.81 9.99 -9.86
CA VAL A 58 8.73 8.88 -10.15
C VAL A 58 8.71 7.84 -9.02
N LEU A 59 8.51 8.27 -7.77
CA LEU A 59 8.36 7.40 -6.61
C LEU A 59 7.02 6.65 -6.60
N ASP A 60 5.95 7.25 -7.14
CA ASP A 60 4.67 6.56 -7.39
C ASP A 60 4.87 5.41 -8.38
N TRP A 61 5.59 5.66 -9.47
CA TRP A 61 5.85 4.65 -10.49
C TRP A 61 6.71 3.49 -9.96
N LEU A 62 7.79 3.81 -9.23
CA LEU A 62 8.64 2.80 -8.61
C LEU A 62 7.84 1.95 -7.62
N GLY A 63 7.00 2.59 -6.79
CA GLY A 63 6.11 1.89 -5.86
C GLY A 63 5.14 0.92 -6.55
N ASN A 64 4.57 1.31 -7.70
CA ASN A 64 3.66 0.48 -8.47
C ASN A 64 4.34 -0.74 -9.10
N ILE A 65 5.58 -0.59 -9.58
CA ILE A 65 6.36 -1.72 -10.10
C ILE A 65 6.67 -2.71 -8.98
N THR A 66 7.17 -2.22 -7.85
CA THR A 66 7.49 -3.07 -6.70
C THR A 66 6.25 -3.81 -6.20
N ASP A 67 5.09 -3.17 -6.17
CA ASP A 67 3.82 -3.83 -5.86
C ASP A 67 3.46 -4.92 -6.85
N THR A 68 3.56 -4.62 -8.15
CA THR A 68 3.21 -5.58 -9.19
C THR A 68 4.06 -6.84 -9.07
N ILE A 69 5.36 -6.68 -8.80
CA ILE A 69 6.29 -7.79 -8.54
C ILE A 69 5.87 -8.56 -7.28
N ARG A 70 5.64 -7.88 -6.15
CA ARG A 70 5.24 -8.52 -4.88
C ARG A 70 3.92 -9.25 -4.99
N LYS A 71 2.89 -8.64 -5.59
CA LYS A 71 1.57 -9.25 -5.83
C LYS A 71 1.70 -10.48 -6.74
N SER A 72 2.53 -10.41 -7.78
CA SER A 72 2.81 -11.55 -8.67
C SER A 72 3.47 -12.71 -7.92
N LEU A 73 4.52 -12.43 -7.13
CA LEU A 73 5.20 -13.46 -6.32
C LEU A 73 4.24 -14.12 -5.32
N LEU A 74 3.44 -13.33 -4.62
CA LEU A 74 2.44 -13.84 -3.67
C LEU A 74 1.40 -14.72 -4.37
N LYS A 75 0.89 -14.30 -5.54
CA LYS A 75 -0.06 -15.08 -6.33
C LYS A 75 0.56 -16.42 -6.77
N ILE A 76 1.82 -16.43 -7.17
CA ILE A 76 2.53 -17.66 -7.54
C ILE A 76 2.68 -18.58 -6.33
N ILE A 77 3.10 -18.05 -5.16
CA ILE A 77 3.25 -18.83 -3.91
C ILE A 77 1.90 -19.43 -3.48
N ASP A 78 0.84 -18.63 -3.47
CA ASP A 78 -0.51 -19.10 -3.11
C ASP A 78 -0.99 -20.18 -4.07
N SER A 79 -0.84 -19.96 -5.39
CA SER A 79 -1.26 -20.93 -6.39
C SER A 79 -0.51 -22.26 -6.28
N ASN A 80 0.76 -22.23 -5.88
CA ASN A 80 1.54 -23.45 -5.68
C ASN A 80 1.16 -24.15 -4.38
N THR A 81 0.84 -23.39 -3.33
CA THR A 81 0.39 -23.92 -2.03
C THR A 81 -0.83 -24.83 -2.17
N TYR A 82 -1.87 -24.38 -2.88
CA TYR A 82 -3.12 -25.16 -3.03
C TYR A 82 -2.97 -26.39 -3.94
N LYS A 83 -2.02 -26.36 -4.87
CA LYS A 83 -1.85 -27.42 -5.87
C LYS A 83 -0.87 -28.52 -5.44
N ILE A 84 -0.28 -28.44 -4.24
CA ILE A 84 0.65 -29.47 -3.71
C ILE A 84 0.04 -30.86 -3.75
N GLN A 85 -1.24 -30.96 -3.41
CA GLN A 85 -1.96 -32.24 -3.33
C GLN A 85 -2.41 -32.83 -4.67
N ASN A 86 -2.21 -32.12 -5.79
CA ASN A 86 -2.84 -32.50 -7.07
C ASN A 86 -2.16 -33.67 -7.79
N SER A 87 -0.85 -33.88 -7.59
CA SER A 87 -0.09 -34.93 -8.27
C SER A 87 1.24 -35.19 -7.58
N PHE A 88 1.85 -36.36 -7.83
CA PHE A 88 3.19 -36.70 -7.30
C PHE A 88 4.27 -35.68 -7.69
N PHE A 89 4.26 -35.21 -8.95
CA PHE A 89 5.13 -34.13 -9.40
C PHE A 89 4.85 -32.82 -8.64
N SER A 90 3.59 -32.51 -8.37
CA SER A 90 3.23 -31.33 -7.58
C SER A 90 3.71 -31.43 -6.13
N PHE A 91 3.63 -32.62 -5.53
CA PHE A 91 4.10 -32.89 -4.18
C PHE A 91 5.62 -32.70 -4.02
N LEU A 92 6.41 -33.11 -5.02
CA LEU A 92 7.87 -32.96 -5.00
C LEU A 92 8.34 -31.52 -5.31
N PHE A 93 7.83 -30.92 -6.38
CA PHE A 93 8.44 -29.69 -6.92
C PHE A 93 7.84 -28.39 -6.39
N ARG A 94 6.56 -28.37 -6.00
CA ARG A 94 5.91 -27.13 -5.52
C ARG A 94 6.46 -26.62 -4.19
N PRO A 95 6.78 -27.48 -3.19
CA PRO A 95 7.43 -27.02 -1.97
C PRO A 95 8.79 -26.37 -2.23
N ILE A 96 9.57 -26.90 -3.19
CA ILE A 96 10.84 -26.32 -3.61
C ILE A 96 10.63 -24.92 -4.21
N LEU A 97 9.62 -24.77 -5.08
CA LEU A 97 9.28 -23.45 -5.66
C LEU A 97 8.87 -22.45 -4.58
N ILE A 98 8.07 -22.86 -3.59
CA ILE A 98 7.69 -21.99 -2.46
C ILE A 98 8.93 -21.59 -1.65
N ALA A 99 9.82 -22.54 -1.37
CA ALA A 99 11.07 -22.29 -0.65
C ALA A 99 12.02 -21.37 -1.42
N LEU A 100 12.02 -21.39 -2.75
CA LEU A 100 12.82 -20.52 -3.61
C LEU A 100 12.21 -19.11 -3.75
N LEU A 101 10.89 -19.01 -3.87
CA LEU A 101 10.20 -17.74 -4.05
C LEU A 101 10.12 -16.92 -2.75
N SER A 102 10.14 -17.59 -1.59
CA SER A 102 10.13 -16.94 -0.27
C SER A 102 11.31 -15.97 -0.03
N PRO A 103 12.58 -16.35 -0.24
CA PRO A 103 13.71 -15.43 -0.13
C PRO A 103 13.71 -14.38 -1.25
N LEU A 104 13.20 -14.71 -2.44
CA LEU A 104 13.07 -13.74 -3.54
C LEU A 104 12.03 -12.65 -3.18
N PHE A 105 10.97 -13.01 -2.48
CA PHE A 105 10.05 -12.05 -1.87
C PHE A 105 10.78 -11.17 -0.84
N LEU A 106 11.60 -11.74 0.05
CA LEU A 106 12.38 -10.95 1.01
C LEU A 106 13.32 -9.94 0.33
N ILE A 107 14.00 -10.35 -0.74
CA ILE A 107 14.87 -9.46 -1.53
C ILE A 107 14.06 -8.33 -2.15
N SER A 108 12.83 -8.60 -2.63
CA SER A 108 11.95 -7.55 -3.18
C SER A 108 11.55 -6.49 -2.14
N LEU A 109 11.76 -6.73 -0.84
CA LEU A 109 11.52 -5.79 0.24
C LEU A 109 12.66 -4.79 0.44
N LEU A 110 13.87 -5.09 -0.05
CA LEU A 110 15.01 -4.17 -0.02
C LEU A 110 14.76 -2.92 -0.87
N ILE A 111 13.78 -2.97 -1.79
CA ILE A 111 13.33 -1.81 -2.54
C ILE A 111 12.25 -1.11 -1.70
N PRO A 112 12.57 0.02 -1.02
CA PRO A 112 11.62 0.72 -0.18
C PRO A 112 10.48 1.27 -1.03
N LYS A 113 9.24 1.07 -0.57
CA LYS A 113 8.07 1.61 -1.24
C LYS A 113 7.71 2.97 -0.64
N LEU A 114 7.93 4.03 -1.41
CA LEU A 114 7.72 5.41 -0.98
C LEU A 114 6.31 5.92 -1.30
N SER A 115 5.54 5.24 -2.15
CA SER A 115 4.18 5.63 -2.54
C SER A 115 3.14 4.53 -2.29
N SER A 116 1.84 4.80 -2.37
CA SER A 116 0.76 3.82 -2.43
C SER A 116 -0.26 4.18 -3.52
N ASN A 117 -1.10 3.22 -3.91
CA ASN A 117 -2.22 3.48 -4.82
C ASN A 117 -3.27 4.32 -4.10
N ALA A 118 -3.54 5.53 -4.60
CA ALA A 118 -4.71 6.29 -4.21
C ALA A 118 -5.90 5.79 -5.03
N ALA A 119 -6.49 4.63 -4.69
CA ALA A 119 -7.77 4.29 -5.31
C ALA A 119 -8.87 5.19 -4.72
N SER A 120 -9.60 5.85 -5.61
CA SER A 120 -10.64 6.83 -5.30
C SER A 120 -11.91 6.25 -4.65
N GLN A 121 -11.94 4.95 -4.34
CA GLN A 121 -13.08 4.26 -3.70
C GLN A 121 -12.94 4.05 -2.19
N PHE A 122 -11.82 4.42 -1.56
CA PHE A 122 -11.52 4.09 -0.17
C PHE A 122 -12.10 5.04 0.90
N VAL A 123 -13.19 5.75 0.62
CA VAL A 123 -13.76 6.74 1.56
C VAL A 123 -14.70 6.12 2.60
N ILE A 124 -15.14 4.86 2.45
CA ILE A 124 -16.27 4.35 3.26
C ILE A 124 -15.93 3.20 4.21
N ASP A 125 -14.91 2.38 3.97
CA ASP A 125 -14.62 1.27 4.88
C ASP A 125 -13.12 1.10 5.18
N GLU A 126 -12.84 0.47 6.33
CA GLU A 126 -11.53 -0.05 6.77
C GLU A 126 -10.66 0.85 7.67
N MET A 127 -11.21 1.27 8.81
CA MET A 127 -10.41 1.26 10.06
C MET A 127 -10.45 -0.11 10.76
N SER A 128 -11.42 -0.98 10.42
CA SER A 128 -11.59 -2.32 11.01
C SER A 128 -10.52 -3.33 10.57
N GLY A 129 -9.92 -3.15 9.37
CA GLY A 129 -8.86 -4.04 8.86
C GLY A 129 -7.46 -3.75 9.42
N ALA A 130 -7.22 -2.55 9.95
CA ALA A 130 -5.90 -2.10 10.39
C ALA A 130 -5.36 -2.90 11.60
N PHE A 131 -6.25 -3.33 12.51
CA PHE A 131 -5.90 -4.13 13.70
C PHE A 131 -5.78 -5.63 13.44
N ASN A 132 -6.28 -6.13 12.31
CA ASN A 132 -6.20 -7.57 11.99
C ASN A 132 -4.81 -7.99 11.47
N GLY A 133 -3.89 -7.03 11.24
CA GLY A 133 -2.54 -7.33 10.75
C GLY A 133 -2.55 -8.03 9.39
N MET A 134 -3.54 -7.76 8.53
CA MET A 134 -3.64 -8.33 7.21
C MET A 134 -2.56 -7.69 6.31
N GLY A 135 -1.41 -8.35 6.23
CA GLY A 135 -0.25 -7.88 5.48
C GLY A 135 0.44 -9.02 4.74
N ALA A 136 1.47 -8.67 3.97
CA ALA A 136 2.11 -9.63 3.06
C ALA A 136 2.87 -10.73 3.81
N PHE A 137 3.48 -10.42 4.96
CA PHE A 137 4.19 -11.43 5.76
C PHE A 137 3.22 -12.38 6.47
N LYS A 138 2.12 -11.87 7.01
CA LYS A 138 1.08 -12.73 7.60
C LYS A 138 0.48 -13.67 6.56
N ARG A 139 0.22 -13.19 5.33
CA ARG A 139 -0.27 -14.00 4.21
C ARG A 139 0.75 -15.07 3.81
N LEU A 140 2.02 -14.71 3.64
CA LEU A 140 3.09 -15.66 3.34
C LEU A 140 3.24 -16.72 4.41
N ASN A 141 3.25 -16.34 5.68
CA ASN A 141 3.29 -17.28 6.80
C ASN A 141 2.09 -18.25 6.73
N GLY A 142 0.89 -17.72 6.48
CA GLY A 142 -0.32 -18.52 6.27
C GLY A 142 -0.18 -19.51 5.11
N SER A 143 0.30 -19.07 3.95
CA SER A 143 0.48 -19.90 2.75
C SER A 143 1.55 -20.97 2.97
N VAL A 144 2.68 -20.63 3.59
CA VAL A 144 3.77 -21.57 3.90
C VAL A 144 3.32 -22.64 4.91
N LEU A 145 2.60 -22.25 5.97
CA LEU A 145 2.05 -23.20 6.93
C LEU A 145 0.96 -24.08 6.31
N THR A 146 0.14 -23.52 5.41
CA THR A 146 -0.86 -24.29 4.65
C THR A 146 -0.19 -25.26 3.69
N ALA A 147 0.92 -24.89 3.07
CA ALA A 147 1.70 -25.76 2.21
C ALA A 147 2.23 -26.99 2.97
N ALA A 148 2.74 -26.78 4.20
CA ALA A 148 3.16 -27.87 5.07
C ALA A 148 1.99 -28.81 5.42
N LYS A 149 0.81 -28.26 5.74
CA LYS A 149 -0.40 -29.09 5.98
C LYS A 149 -0.81 -29.89 4.74
N ASN A 150 -0.75 -29.28 3.56
CA ASN A 150 -1.12 -29.93 2.30
C ASN A 150 -0.16 -31.08 1.93
N LEU A 151 1.10 -31.03 2.36
CA LEU A 151 2.03 -32.16 2.21
C LEU A 151 1.56 -33.38 2.98
N PHE A 152 1.17 -33.22 4.25
CA PHE A 152 0.65 -34.33 5.06
C PHE A 152 -0.73 -34.80 4.58
N HIS A 153 -1.56 -33.90 4.05
CA HIS A 153 -2.81 -34.28 3.41
C HIS A 153 -2.58 -35.16 2.17
N TYR A 154 -1.56 -34.88 1.36
CA TYR A 154 -1.18 -35.74 0.24
C TYR A 154 -0.70 -37.13 0.72
N VAL A 155 0.14 -37.18 1.77
CA VAL A 155 0.62 -38.44 2.35
C VAL A 155 -0.54 -39.29 2.88
N ALA A 156 -1.52 -38.68 3.55
CA ALA A 156 -2.68 -39.37 4.10
C ALA A 156 -3.55 -40.04 3.03
N ASN A 157 -3.58 -39.49 1.82
CA ASN A 157 -4.36 -40.00 0.68
C ASN A 157 -3.54 -40.90 -0.26
N ALA A 158 -2.28 -41.20 0.07
CA ALA A 158 -1.40 -42.01 -0.77
C ALA A 158 -1.61 -43.52 -0.54
N PRO A 159 -1.26 -44.38 -1.51
CA PRO A 159 -1.26 -45.83 -1.32
C PRO A 159 -0.33 -46.26 -0.18
N ILE A 160 -0.77 -47.21 0.64
CA ILE A 160 -0.10 -47.69 1.87
C ILE A 160 1.39 -48.04 1.63
N LEU A 161 1.71 -48.65 0.49
CA LEU A 161 3.07 -49.05 0.11
C LEU A 161 4.05 -47.86 -0.04
N VAL A 162 3.57 -46.72 -0.51
CA VAL A 162 4.40 -45.53 -0.82
C VAL A 162 4.34 -44.51 0.32
N MET A 163 3.33 -44.64 1.19
CA MET A 163 3.10 -43.80 2.36
C MET A 163 4.34 -43.56 3.25
N PRO A 164 5.15 -44.57 3.63
CA PRO A 164 6.32 -44.33 4.49
C PRO A 164 7.40 -43.48 3.81
N ILE A 165 7.63 -43.67 2.51
CA ILE A 165 8.60 -42.90 1.73
C ILE A 165 8.11 -41.46 1.57
N LEU A 166 6.84 -41.27 1.22
CA LEU A 166 6.23 -39.95 1.08
C LEU A 166 6.20 -39.19 2.40
N ALA A 167 6.00 -39.88 3.54
CA ALA A 167 6.03 -39.29 4.86
C ALA A 167 7.41 -38.70 5.20
N ILE A 168 8.50 -39.40 4.87
CA ILE A 168 9.87 -38.90 5.07
C ILE A 168 10.07 -37.60 4.26
N VAL A 169 9.69 -37.61 2.98
CA VAL A 169 9.81 -36.44 2.09
C VAL A 169 8.96 -35.27 2.61
N ALA A 170 7.71 -35.52 3.01
CA ALA A 170 6.82 -34.51 3.58
C ALA A 170 7.39 -33.91 4.86
N THR A 171 8.02 -34.73 5.72
CA THR A 171 8.62 -34.27 6.98
C THR A 171 9.81 -33.34 6.69
N LEU A 172 10.70 -33.74 5.79
CA LEU A 172 11.85 -32.91 5.39
C LEU A 172 11.41 -31.56 4.82
N TYR A 173 10.46 -31.55 3.88
CA TYR A 173 9.95 -30.29 3.33
C TYR A 173 9.20 -29.46 4.37
N SER A 174 8.44 -30.09 5.27
CA SER A 174 7.72 -29.37 6.31
C SER A 174 8.65 -28.68 7.29
N ILE A 175 9.78 -29.28 7.67
CA ILE A 175 10.80 -28.63 8.50
C ILE A 175 11.30 -27.35 7.82
N VAL A 176 11.65 -27.43 6.53
CA VAL A 176 12.13 -26.26 5.76
C VAL A 176 11.05 -25.18 5.68
N LEU A 177 9.81 -25.55 5.38
CA LEU A 177 8.68 -24.61 5.31
C LEU A 177 8.39 -23.97 6.67
N ILE A 178 8.44 -24.73 7.76
CA ILE A 178 8.26 -24.20 9.12
C ILE A 178 9.35 -23.18 9.46
N CYS A 179 10.61 -23.46 9.14
CA CYS A 179 11.70 -22.50 9.33
C CYS A 179 11.46 -21.20 8.55
N ILE A 180 11.02 -21.28 7.30
CA ILE A 180 10.65 -20.12 6.48
C ILE A 180 9.46 -19.36 7.10
N GLY A 181 8.43 -20.10 7.56
CA GLY A 181 7.26 -19.52 8.23
C GLY A 181 7.63 -18.75 9.50
N LEU A 182 8.57 -19.28 10.31
CA LEU A 182 9.09 -18.60 11.50
C LEU A 182 9.80 -17.28 11.16
N VAL A 183 10.62 -17.26 10.11
CA VAL A 183 11.25 -16.02 9.62
C VAL A 183 10.18 -14.98 9.29
N PHE A 184 9.13 -15.37 8.57
CA PHE A 184 8.03 -14.46 8.26
C PHE A 184 7.21 -14.06 9.48
N ALA A 185 7.04 -14.94 10.46
CA ALA A 185 6.34 -14.64 11.70
C ALA A 185 7.04 -13.54 12.51
N ILE A 186 8.38 -13.57 12.57
CA ILE A 186 9.19 -12.51 13.20
C ILE A 186 9.03 -11.17 12.47
N LEU A 187 8.75 -11.19 11.17
CA LEU A 187 8.58 -10.00 10.33
C LEU A 187 7.14 -9.44 10.35
N ILE A 188 6.16 -10.13 10.93
CA ILE A 188 4.75 -9.65 11.02
C ILE A 188 4.63 -8.26 11.66
N PRO A 189 5.37 -7.87 12.71
CA PRO A 189 5.29 -6.51 13.26
C PRO A 189 5.60 -5.40 12.24
N LEU A 190 6.38 -5.69 11.20
CA LEU A 190 6.62 -4.74 10.11
C LEU A 190 5.37 -4.50 9.25
N ASP A 191 4.45 -5.48 9.15
CA ASP A 191 3.14 -5.27 8.52
C ASP A 191 2.31 -4.23 9.29
N TRP A 192 2.37 -4.24 10.63
CA TRP A 192 1.68 -3.22 11.45
C TRP A 192 2.27 -1.82 11.24
N LEU A 193 3.60 -1.70 11.21
CA LEU A 193 4.26 -0.43 10.93
C LEU A 193 3.89 0.10 9.54
N SER A 194 3.86 -0.79 8.54
CA SER A 194 3.43 -0.45 7.18
C SER A 194 1.97 0.03 7.14
N ASN A 195 1.07 -0.63 7.87
CA ASN A 195 -0.33 -0.21 8.01
C ASN A 195 -0.48 1.15 8.70
N LEU A 196 0.33 1.43 9.71
CA LEU A 196 0.34 2.72 10.40
C LEU A 196 0.76 3.84 9.44
N VAL A 197 1.86 3.64 8.70
CA VAL A 197 2.34 4.61 7.70
C VAL A 197 1.26 4.84 6.65
N GLU A 198 0.65 3.79 6.11
CA GLU A 198 -0.43 3.93 5.14
C GLU A 198 -1.63 4.70 5.70
N SER A 199 -2.03 4.43 6.95
CA SER A 199 -3.12 5.15 7.61
C SER A 199 -2.82 6.64 7.75
N ILE A 200 -1.58 7.00 8.07
CA ILE A 200 -1.13 8.40 8.12
C ILE A 200 -1.22 9.03 6.72
N ARG A 201 -0.72 8.36 5.68
CA ARG A 201 -0.76 8.88 4.30
C ARG A 201 -2.19 9.08 3.81
N ARG A 202 -3.09 8.13 4.06
CA ARG A 202 -4.54 8.27 3.77
C ARG A 202 -5.16 9.43 4.55
N GLY A 203 -4.80 9.57 5.83
CA GLY A 203 -5.23 10.69 6.67
C GLY A 203 -4.83 12.04 6.09
N ILE A 204 -3.62 12.17 5.56
CA ILE A 204 -3.12 13.38 4.88
C ILE A 204 -3.96 13.68 3.63
N VAL A 205 -4.15 12.71 2.73
CA VAL A 205 -4.95 12.90 1.51
C VAL A 205 -6.37 13.35 1.85
N ARG A 206 -7.02 12.66 2.81
CA ARG A 206 -8.38 12.99 3.26
C ARG A 206 -8.44 14.39 3.87
N PHE A 207 -7.45 14.75 4.69
CA PHE A 207 -7.37 16.08 5.29
C PHE A 207 -7.28 17.15 4.21
N ILE A 208 -6.35 17.04 3.25
CA ILE A 208 -6.20 18.02 2.18
C ILE A 208 -7.48 18.13 1.35
N ASN A 209 -8.10 17.00 1.01
CA ASN A 209 -9.35 16.97 0.24
C ASN A 209 -10.51 17.68 0.97
N VAL A 210 -10.68 17.45 2.26
CA VAL A 210 -11.73 18.14 3.04
C VAL A 210 -11.45 19.64 3.14
N GLN A 211 -10.19 20.02 3.32
CA GLN A 211 -9.83 21.43 3.49
C GLN A 211 -9.91 22.20 2.16
N GLN A 212 -9.50 21.61 1.04
CA GLN A 212 -9.57 22.29 -0.27
C GLN A 212 -11.01 22.62 -0.67
N VAL A 213 -11.99 21.75 -0.38
CA VAL A 213 -13.41 22.01 -0.67
C VAL A 213 -13.92 23.19 0.15
N LYS A 214 -13.51 23.32 1.42
CA LYS A 214 -13.97 24.41 2.31
C LYS A 214 -13.55 25.80 1.82
N ILE A 215 -12.40 25.91 1.14
CA ILE A 215 -11.91 27.18 0.56
C ILE A 215 -12.98 27.81 -0.34
N ARG A 216 -13.73 26.99 -1.09
CA ARG A 216 -14.77 27.43 -2.02
C ARG A 216 -15.94 28.13 -1.33
N HIS A 217 -16.27 27.73 -0.09
CA HIS A 217 -17.55 28.05 0.53
C HIS A 217 -17.45 29.00 1.74
N HIS A 218 -16.30 29.09 2.42
CA HIS A 218 -16.18 29.88 3.66
C HIS A 218 -15.04 30.92 3.59
N VAL A 219 -15.30 32.14 4.07
CA VAL A 219 -14.29 33.24 4.11
C VAL A 219 -13.12 32.88 5.02
N THR A 220 -13.40 32.33 6.19
CA THR A 220 -12.38 31.88 7.15
C THR A 220 -11.51 30.78 6.55
N ALA A 221 -12.13 29.84 5.83
CA ALA A 221 -11.43 28.79 5.11
C ALA A 221 -10.52 29.37 4.02
N PHE A 222 -11.00 30.32 3.22
CA PHE A 222 -10.21 30.99 2.19
C PHE A 222 -8.97 31.70 2.74
N LEU A 223 -9.07 32.32 3.92
CA LEU A 223 -7.95 33.03 4.54
C LEU A 223 -6.92 32.10 5.20
N PHE A 224 -7.36 31.08 5.93
CA PHE A 224 -6.46 30.30 6.80
C PHE A 224 -6.05 28.96 6.21
N ILE A 225 -6.89 28.29 5.42
CA ILE A 225 -6.58 26.94 4.90
C ILE A 225 -5.37 26.94 3.97
N PRO A 226 -5.23 27.88 3.00
CA PRO A 226 -4.03 27.92 2.16
C PRO A 226 -2.75 28.02 2.98
N ILE A 227 -2.73 28.86 4.03
CA ILE A 227 -1.60 29.00 4.95
C ILE A 227 -1.31 27.67 5.68
N ILE A 228 -2.35 27.06 6.26
CA ILE A 228 -2.24 25.78 6.97
C ILE A 228 -1.69 24.68 6.05
N LEU A 229 -2.20 24.59 4.82
CA LEU A 229 -1.75 23.62 3.83
C LEU A 229 -0.28 23.86 3.44
N THR A 230 0.13 25.11 3.23
CA THR A 230 1.54 25.43 2.95
C THR A 230 2.47 25.06 4.11
N ILE A 231 2.08 25.36 5.36
CA ILE A 231 2.91 25.05 6.54
C ILE A 231 3.00 23.54 6.77
N LEU A 232 1.91 22.79 6.52
CA LEU A 232 1.89 21.35 6.68
C LEU A 232 2.52 20.59 5.50
N ALA A 233 2.67 21.21 4.33
CA ALA A 233 3.30 20.60 3.16
C ALA A 233 4.66 19.93 3.44
N PRO A 234 5.65 20.56 4.11
CA PRO A 234 6.91 19.91 4.45
C PRO A 234 6.73 18.74 5.43
N VAL A 235 5.80 18.86 6.39
CA VAL A 235 5.49 17.78 7.34
C VAL A 235 4.88 16.58 6.60
N PHE A 236 3.95 16.84 5.68
CA PHE A 236 3.35 15.79 4.84
C PHE A 236 4.41 15.14 3.96
N LEU A 237 5.28 15.92 3.32
CA LEU A 237 6.36 15.39 2.50
C LEU A 237 7.29 14.48 3.32
N PHE A 238 7.69 14.90 4.53
CA PHE A 238 8.50 14.07 5.42
C PHE A 238 7.80 12.77 5.80
N LEU A 239 6.52 12.83 6.19
CA LEU A 239 5.72 11.66 6.56
C LEU A 239 5.50 10.70 5.38
N LEU A 240 5.39 11.24 4.16
CA LEU A 240 5.25 10.44 2.93
C LEU A 240 6.54 9.74 2.54
N LEU A 241 7.70 10.36 2.79
CA LEU A 241 9.01 9.78 2.54
C LEU A 241 9.38 8.64 3.48
N ILE A 242 8.63 8.43 4.58
CA ILE A 242 8.84 7.27 5.45
C ILE A 242 8.60 6.00 4.61
N PRO A 243 9.62 5.15 4.39
CA PRO A 243 9.49 3.98 3.53
C PRO A 243 8.52 2.99 4.16
N LYS A 244 7.63 2.42 3.34
CA LYS A 244 6.86 1.25 3.77
C LYS A 244 7.55 -0.01 3.31
N PHE A 245 7.71 -0.93 4.25
CA PHE A 245 8.41 -2.19 3.99
C PHE A 245 7.47 -3.20 3.33
N THR A 246 6.15 -3.12 3.55
CA THR A 246 5.22 -4.18 3.14
C THR A 246 4.13 -3.68 2.19
N SER A 247 3.69 -4.53 1.27
CA SER A 247 2.54 -4.24 0.41
C SER A 247 1.25 -4.62 1.13
N GLN A 248 0.38 -3.65 1.39
CA GLN A 248 -1.03 -3.96 1.54
C GLN A 248 -1.52 -4.48 0.19
N LEU A 249 -1.97 -5.72 0.18
CA LEU A 249 -2.75 -6.24 -0.92
C LEU A 249 -4.16 -5.73 -0.70
N ASP A 250 -4.60 -4.82 -1.56
CA ASP A 250 -6.03 -4.59 -1.75
C ASP A 250 -6.67 -5.97 -1.93
N THR A 251 -7.47 -6.37 -0.96
CA THR A 251 -8.42 -7.46 -1.12
C THR A 251 -9.53 -6.94 -2.00
N GLU A 252 -9.25 -6.80 -3.30
CA GLU A 252 -10.31 -6.87 -4.29
C GLU A 252 -10.84 -8.31 -4.24
N VAL A 253 -11.95 -8.47 -3.51
CA VAL A 253 -12.93 -9.54 -3.70
C VAL A 253 -14.07 -8.94 -4.49
#